data_AF-A0A940CWJ5-F1
#
_entry.id   AF-A0A940CWJ5-F1
#
_cell.length_a   1.000
_cell.length_b   1.000
_cell.length_c   1.000
_cell.angle_alpha   90.00
_cell.angle_beta   90.00
_cell.angle_gamma   90.00
#
_symmetry.space_group_name_H-M   'P 1'
#
loop_
_entity.id
_entity.type
_entity.pdbx_description
1 polymer ?
#
loop_
_entity_poly.entity_id
_entity_poly.type
_entity_poly.pdbx_seq_one_letter_code
_entity_poly.pdbx_strand_id
1 'polypeptide(L)'
;MQKPDYEIGIVSFVNVLLKKFGSGLLHENYKTMHEILAPEIDEADKVIVIIIDSLGYNKFLKLNKKINFEKFLKLSSVFPTTTVSAITSYMTGLTPQEHGLLGYIQFLQEIGTILNMIDFSYPGMSNVSYDTLIKRKIKRLPNVFQNIKKEGNYAGILTGSNIANSGLSFLIQKDANVLTYYTLGDMFALIEKNLQREFKGVLFVYYGMLDGLGHKKGPDSHSYEKEAEYLLKELKELIGRYKNKNTKVFITADHGMVQIPRENNVYIGDEVRKFLRLPPTGEMRMMYLYLKSNKKKQLKEFFTEKFEGRFDLIDSREALSEGYFGIGKLHPETINRIGDLVLVSKQDYAFTYLYTGGEDKLQGMHGSLTDDELYVPLIII
;
A
#
# COMPACT_ATOMS: atom_id res chain seq x y z
N MET A 1 20.24 1.63 4.87
CA MET A 1 18.95 1.59 4.15
C MET A 1 17.99 2.54 4.85
N GLN A 2 17.16 3.27 4.11
CA GLN A 2 16.14 4.14 4.70
C GLN A 2 15.03 3.30 5.32
N LYS A 3 14.43 3.77 6.42
CA LYS A 3 13.28 3.13 7.07
C LYS A 3 12.03 3.98 6.86
N PRO A 4 10.82 3.39 6.88
CA PRO A 4 9.60 4.18 6.92
C PRO A 4 9.55 5.06 8.16
N ASP A 5 9.02 6.27 7.98
CA ASP A 5 8.71 7.19 9.07
C ASP A 5 7.25 6.99 9.48
N TYR A 6 7.05 6.50 10.71
CA TYR A 6 5.72 6.26 11.27
C TYR A 6 5.19 7.45 12.09
N GLU A 7 5.95 8.55 12.23
CA GLU A 7 5.47 9.81 12.80
C GLU A 7 4.83 10.69 11.72
N ILE A 8 5.43 10.78 10.53
CA ILE A 8 4.90 11.51 9.38
C ILE A 8 4.64 10.54 8.20
N GLY A 9 3.66 9.66 8.37
CA GLY A 9 3.34 8.64 7.38
C GLY A 9 1.86 8.24 7.35
N ILE A 10 1.55 7.20 6.56
CA ILE A 10 0.19 6.69 6.36
C ILE A 10 -0.49 6.35 7.70
N VAL A 11 0.22 5.63 8.57
CA VAL A 11 -0.34 5.17 9.86
C VAL A 11 -0.69 6.36 10.74
N SER A 12 0.22 7.31 10.94
CA SER A 12 -0.04 8.49 11.77
C SER A 12 -1.14 9.37 11.20
N PHE A 13 -1.21 9.53 9.87
CA PHE A 13 -2.31 10.23 9.19
C PHE A 13 -3.68 9.62 9.51
N VAL A 14 -3.81 8.30 9.42
CA VAL A 14 -5.07 7.60 9.72
C VAL A 14 -5.43 7.71 11.21
N ASN A 15 -4.43 7.67 12.09
CA ASN A 15 -4.63 7.83 13.53
C ASN A 15 -5.17 9.23 13.88
N VAL A 16 -4.79 10.27 13.12
CA VAL A 16 -5.38 11.62 13.23
C VAL A 16 -6.88 11.60 12.87
N LEU A 17 -7.28 10.87 11.82
CA LEU A 17 -8.69 10.73 11.45
C LEU A 17 -9.48 9.95 12.51
N LEU A 18 -8.90 8.88 13.06
CA LEU A 18 -9.51 8.11 14.15
C LEU A 18 -9.67 8.97 15.41
N LYS A 19 -8.69 9.81 15.74
CA LYS A 19 -8.79 10.75 16.87
C LYS A 19 -9.95 11.73 16.71
N LYS A 20 -10.26 12.15 15.48
CA LYS A 20 -11.32 13.13 15.17
C LYS A 20 -12.71 12.51 15.08
N PHE A 21 -12.86 11.37 14.40
CA PHE A 21 -14.16 10.80 14.02
C PHE A 21 -14.46 9.42 14.62
N GLY A 22 -13.52 8.79 15.31
CA GLY A 22 -13.69 7.44 15.79
C GLY A 22 -13.06 7.21 17.15
N SER A 23 -12.81 5.94 17.40
CA SER A 23 -12.04 5.44 18.54
C SER A 23 -11.00 4.43 18.05
N GLY A 24 -10.25 3.81 18.96
CA GLY A 24 -9.30 2.75 18.62
C GLY A 24 -7.91 2.99 19.17
N LEU A 25 -6.96 2.17 18.71
CA LEU A 25 -5.56 2.32 19.06
C LEU A 25 -5.03 3.60 18.41
N LEU A 26 -4.51 4.50 19.22
CA LEU A 26 -3.80 5.68 18.77
C LEU A 26 -2.31 5.48 19.07
N HIS A 27 -1.50 5.23 18.04
CA HIS A 27 -0.05 5.12 18.18
C HIS A 27 0.52 6.44 18.67
N GLU A 28 1.41 6.46 19.66
CA GLU A 28 1.97 7.72 20.19
C GLU A 28 2.61 8.60 19.11
N ASN A 29 3.19 7.99 18.09
CA ASN A 29 3.83 8.64 16.94
C ASN A 29 2.88 9.53 16.12
N TYR A 30 1.55 9.40 16.30
CA TYR A 30 0.61 10.27 15.60
C TYR A 30 0.62 11.72 16.06
N LYS A 31 1.21 12.05 17.21
CA LYS A 31 1.18 13.39 17.81
C LYS A 31 1.78 14.44 16.86
N THR A 32 2.92 14.15 16.24
CA THR A 32 3.55 15.04 15.25
C THR A 32 2.63 15.30 14.07
N MET A 33 2.00 14.25 13.52
CA MET A 33 1.02 14.40 12.44
C MET A 33 -0.23 15.17 12.89
N HIS A 34 -0.67 14.96 14.12
CA HIS A 34 -1.83 15.65 14.68
C HIS A 34 -1.58 17.15 14.79
N GLU A 35 -0.41 17.59 15.26
CA GLU A 35 -0.04 19.01 15.33
C GLU A 35 -0.06 19.67 13.94
N ILE A 36 0.36 18.94 12.91
CA ILE A 36 0.38 19.43 11.53
C ILE A 36 -1.04 19.54 10.94
N LEU A 37 -1.91 18.56 11.21
CA LEU A 37 -3.21 18.44 10.54
C LEU A 37 -4.40 18.94 11.35
N ALA A 38 -4.28 19.11 12.67
CA ALA A 38 -5.35 19.65 13.51
C ALA A 38 -5.91 20.98 12.98
N PRO A 39 -5.08 21.97 12.58
CA PRO A 39 -5.58 23.21 11.98
C PRO A 39 -6.39 23.00 10.69
N GLU A 40 -6.16 21.89 9.98
CA GLU A 40 -6.86 21.57 8.75
C GLU A 40 -8.20 20.90 9.01
N ILE A 41 -8.32 20.04 10.02
CA ILE A 41 -9.46 19.13 10.19
C ILE A 41 -10.34 19.40 11.42
N ASP A 42 -9.90 20.25 12.36
CA ASP A 42 -10.61 20.44 13.63
C ASP A 42 -12.01 21.04 13.43
N GLU A 43 -12.19 21.90 12.43
CA GLU A 43 -13.49 22.46 12.05
C GLU A 43 -14.24 21.60 11.01
N ALA A 44 -13.62 20.53 10.49
CA ALA A 44 -14.23 19.69 9.47
C ALA A 44 -15.21 18.68 10.10
N ASP A 45 -16.43 18.65 9.58
CA ASP A 45 -17.37 17.55 9.84
C ASP A 45 -17.13 16.39 8.87
N LYS A 46 -16.68 16.69 7.65
CA LYS A 46 -16.51 15.74 6.57
C LYS A 46 -15.08 15.71 6.08
N VAL A 47 -14.48 14.51 6.03
CA VAL A 47 -13.19 14.28 5.40
C VAL A 47 -13.34 13.30 4.24
N ILE A 48 -12.81 13.67 3.07
CA ILE A 48 -12.68 12.76 1.92
C ILE A 48 -11.18 12.51 1.70
N VAL A 49 -10.77 11.25 1.67
CA VAL A 49 -9.38 10.85 1.42
C VAL A 49 -9.31 10.10 0.10
N ILE A 50 -8.68 10.69 -0.91
CA ILE A 50 -8.50 10.11 -2.23
C ILE A 50 -7.10 9.49 -2.31
N ILE A 51 -7.04 8.16 -2.40
CA ILE A 51 -5.81 7.37 -2.49
C ILE A 51 -5.65 6.98 -3.97
N ILE A 52 -4.65 7.56 -4.62
CA ILE A 52 -4.26 7.28 -5.99
C ILE A 52 -3.10 6.29 -5.94
N ASP A 53 -3.35 5.04 -6.31
CA ASP A 53 -2.36 3.98 -6.21
C ASP A 53 -1.12 4.31 -7.06
N SER A 54 0.06 4.08 -6.49
CA SER A 54 1.37 4.30 -7.11
C SER A 54 1.76 5.76 -7.42
N LEU A 55 1.06 6.78 -6.89
CA LEU A 55 1.49 8.18 -7.07
C LEU A 55 2.62 8.58 -6.08
N GLY A 56 3.87 8.27 -6.44
CA GLY A 56 5.05 8.66 -5.66
C GLY A 56 5.30 10.18 -5.56
N TYR A 57 5.88 10.64 -4.46
CA TYR A 57 6.07 12.06 -4.13
C TYR A 57 6.92 12.80 -5.17
N ASN A 58 8.05 12.22 -5.59
CA ASN A 58 8.93 12.85 -6.58
C ASN A 58 8.25 12.96 -7.96
N LYS A 59 7.43 11.97 -8.33
CA LYS A 59 6.61 12.01 -9.55
C LYS A 59 5.55 13.09 -9.44
N PHE A 60 4.85 13.16 -8.30
CA PHE A 60 3.89 14.22 -8.01
C PHE A 60 4.53 15.61 -8.13
N LEU A 61 5.72 15.86 -7.54
CA LEU A 61 6.39 17.16 -7.64
C LEU A 61 6.65 17.60 -9.09
N LYS A 62 7.02 16.67 -9.96
CA LYS A 62 7.22 16.95 -11.40
C LYS A 62 5.90 17.36 -12.07
N LEU A 63 4.82 16.62 -11.81
CA LEU A 63 3.48 16.92 -12.32
C LEU A 63 2.95 18.24 -11.76
N ASN A 64 3.20 18.51 -10.48
CA ASN A 64 2.67 19.67 -9.77
C ASN A 64 3.21 21.00 -10.31
N LYS A 65 4.36 21.02 -11.00
CA LYS A 65 4.84 22.21 -11.73
C LYS A 65 3.86 22.74 -12.77
N LYS A 66 2.97 21.87 -13.29
CA LYS A 66 1.93 22.22 -14.26
C LYS A 66 0.55 22.42 -13.60
N ILE A 67 0.28 21.69 -12.51
CA ILE A 67 -1.04 21.61 -11.88
C ILE A 67 -1.21 22.67 -10.78
N ASN A 68 -0.13 23.00 -10.07
CA ASN A 68 -0.04 24.05 -9.06
C ASN A 68 -0.94 23.83 -7.82
N PHE A 69 -0.92 22.65 -7.20
CA PHE A 69 -1.39 22.51 -5.82
C PHE A 69 -0.50 23.31 -4.88
N GLU A 70 -1.11 24.10 -4.00
CA GLU A 70 -0.42 25.06 -3.14
C GLU A 70 0.03 24.44 -1.81
N LYS A 71 -0.76 23.50 -1.28
CA LYS A 71 -0.56 22.92 0.05
C LYS A 71 -0.45 21.40 -0.04
N PHE A 72 0.73 20.88 0.28
CA PHE A 72 0.99 19.45 0.30
C PHE A 72 2.17 19.14 1.23
N LEU A 73 2.19 17.90 1.73
CA LEU A 73 3.24 17.37 2.58
C LEU A 73 3.84 16.12 1.94
N LYS A 74 5.07 15.78 2.34
CA LYS A 74 5.69 14.48 2.04
C LYS A 74 5.33 13.52 3.16
N LEU A 75 4.64 12.43 2.84
CA LEU A 75 4.36 11.33 3.76
C LEU A 75 5.24 10.13 3.45
N SER A 76 5.62 9.41 4.49
CA SER A 76 6.14 8.05 4.34
C SER A 76 4.99 7.05 4.16
N SER A 77 5.16 6.14 3.21
CA SER A 77 4.40 4.90 3.12
C SER A 77 4.81 3.96 4.28
N VAL A 78 4.47 2.69 4.17
CA VAL A 78 4.87 1.63 5.10
C VAL A 78 5.83 0.67 4.41
N PHE A 79 6.43 -0.26 5.17
CA PHE A 79 7.23 -1.33 4.58
C PHE A 79 6.56 -2.70 4.74
N PRO A 80 6.46 -3.49 3.67
CA PRO A 80 6.83 -3.13 2.29
C PRO A 80 5.91 -2.08 1.66
N THR A 81 6.45 -1.34 0.69
CA THR A 81 5.74 -0.31 -0.09
C THR A 81 4.86 -0.96 -1.14
N THR A 82 3.79 -1.61 -0.68
CA THR A 82 2.85 -2.36 -1.52
C THR A 82 1.42 -2.08 -1.12
N THR A 83 0.50 -2.10 -2.08
CA THR A 83 -0.94 -1.91 -1.89
C THR A 83 -1.46 -2.74 -0.73
N VAL A 84 -1.06 -4.02 -0.61
CA VAL A 84 -1.54 -4.90 0.47
C VAL A 84 -1.21 -4.34 1.84
N SER A 85 0.03 -3.88 2.06
CA SER A 85 0.45 -3.37 3.37
C SER A 85 -0.10 -1.98 3.63
N ALA A 86 0.06 -1.07 2.67
CA ALA A 86 -0.29 0.34 2.81
C ALA A 86 -1.82 0.55 2.86
N ILE A 87 -2.61 -0.10 2.00
CA ILE A 87 -4.07 -0.02 2.07
C ILE A 87 -4.58 -0.67 3.35
N THR A 88 -3.97 -1.76 3.82
CA THR A 88 -4.34 -2.31 5.13
C THR A 88 -4.05 -1.31 6.25
N SER A 89 -2.92 -0.60 6.21
CA SER A 89 -2.64 0.48 7.16
C SER A 89 -3.67 1.62 7.08
N TYR A 90 -4.08 2.04 5.87
CA TYR A 90 -5.17 3.01 5.70
C TYR A 90 -6.49 2.55 6.31
N MET A 91 -6.86 1.29 6.07
CA MET A 91 -8.15 0.74 6.47
C MET A 91 -8.17 0.27 7.93
N THR A 92 -7.03 0.18 8.61
CA THR A 92 -6.97 -0.29 10.00
C THR A 92 -6.41 0.73 10.99
N GLY A 93 -5.59 1.68 10.52
CA GLY A 93 -4.80 2.57 11.38
C GLY A 93 -3.65 1.85 12.10
N LEU A 94 -3.37 0.60 11.75
CA LEU A 94 -2.31 -0.23 12.33
C LEU A 94 -1.06 -0.24 11.45
N THR A 95 0.09 -0.54 12.04
CA THR A 95 1.33 -0.75 11.28
C THR A 95 1.40 -2.15 10.64
N PRO A 96 2.28 -2.35 9.63
CA PRO A 96 2.49 -3.66 9.01
C PRO A 96 2.68 -4.82 9.98
N GLN A 97 3.49 -4.64 11.03
CA GLN A 97 3.74 -5.71 12.00
C GLN A 97 2.50 -6.09 12.83
N GLU A 98 1.54 -5.19 12.98
CA GLU A 98 0.33 -5.38 13.78
C GLU A 98 -0.82 -6.00 12.98
N HIS A 99 -0.95 -5.65 11.70
CA HIS A 99 -1.97 -6.26 10.84
C HIS A 99 -1.47 -7.54 10.14
N GLY A 100 -0.15 -7.68 9.97
CA GLY A 100 0.49 -8.89 9.43
C GLY A 100 0.22 -9.16 7.94
N LEU A 101 -0.47 -8.28 7.22
CA LEU A 101 -0.59 -8.34 5.76
C LEU A 101 0.62 -7.60 5.16
N LEU A 102 1.59 -8.34 4.66
CA LEU A 102 2.98 -7.92 4.49
C LEU A 102 3.50 -8.14 3.06
N GLY A 103 2.65 -8.42 2.07
CA GLY A 103 3.11 -8.58 0.68
C GLY A 103 2.01 -8.98 -0.28
N TYR A 104 2.20 -8.68 -1.57
CA TYR A 104 1.32 -9.13 -2.64
C TYR A 104 1.23 -10.65 -2.71
N ILE A 105 2.37 -11.34 -2.73
CA ILE A 105 2.42 -12.78 -2.49
C ILE A 105 2.80 -13.02 -1.03
N GLN A 106 2.09 -13.87 -0.31
CA GLN A 106 2.39 -14.11 1.10
C GLN A 106 2.15 -15.56 1.49
N PHE A 107 3.08 -16.12 2.28
CA PHE A 107 2.88 -17.40 2.92
C PHE A 107 1.94 -17.26 4.12
N LEU A 108 0.89 -18.07 4.15
CA LEU A 108 -0.07 -18.13 5.24
C LEU A 108 0.01 -19.51 5.89
N GLN A 109 0.68 -19.58 7.04
CA GLN A 109 0.87 -20.84 7.78
C GLN A 109 -0.46 -21.46 8.19
N GLU A 110 -1.47 -20.63 8.47
CA GLU A 110 -2.81 -21.04 8.91
C GLU A 110 -3.54 -21.92 7.88
N ILE A 111 -3.13 -21.81 6.61
CA ILE A 111 -3.67 -22.60 5.50
C ILE A 111 -2.59 -23.43 4.79
N GLY A 112 -1.31 -23.22 5.12
CA GLY A 112 -0.18 -23.99 4.60
C GLY A 112 0.19 -23.70 3.15
N THR A 113 -0.13 -22.52 2.61
CA THR A 113 0.18 -22.16 1.21
C THR A 113 0.57 -20.69 1.07
N ILE A 114 1.18 -20.35 -0.07
CA ILE A 114 1.33 -18.98 -0.55
C ILE A 114 0.07 -18.55 -1.30
N LEU A 115 -0.32 -17.28 -1.18
CA LEU A 115 -1.43 -16.68 -1.91
C LEU A 115 -1.05 -15.31 -2.45
N ASN A 116 -1.70 -14.92 -3.56
CA ASN A 116 -1.93 -13.52 -3.87
C ASN A 116 -2.95 -12.95 -2.87
N MET A 117 -2.54 -11.92 -2.13
CA MET A 117 -3.30 -11.35 -1.03
C MET A 117 -4.38 -10.36 -1.46
N ILE A 118 -4.35 -9.86 -2.70
CA ILE A 118 -5.42 -9.04 -3.26
C ILE A 118 -6.63 -9.93 -3.57
N ASP A 119 -6.39 -10.99 -4.34
CA ASP A 119 -7.47 -11.84 -4.88
C ASP A 119 -7.82 -13.03 -3.98
N PHE A 120 -6.92 -13.42 -3.07
CA PHE A 120 -7.00 -14.68 -2.30
C PHE A 120 -7.01 -15.92 -3.21
N SER A 121 -6.11 -15.91 -4.19
CA SER A 121 -5.88 -17.02 -5.10
C SER A 121 -4.43 -17.50 -5.04
N TYR A 122 -4.17 -18.67 -5.61
CA TYR A 122 -2.80 -19.08 -5.86
C TYR A 122 -2.13 -18.11 -6.86
N PRO A 123 -0.83 -17.79 -6.70
CA PRO A 123 -0.13 -16.87 -7.60
C PRO A 123 -0.39 -17.18 -9.09
N GLY A 124 -0.83 -16.15 -9.80
CA GLY A 124 -1.21 -16.13 -11.23
C GLY A 124 -2.25 -17.15 -11.70
N MET A 125 -3.03 -17.72 -10.78
CA MET A 125 -4.36 -18.24 -11.10
C MET A 125 -5.40 -17.14 -10.82
N SER A 126 -5.98 -16.56 -11.86
CA SER A 126 -7.15 -15.70 -11.72
C SER A 126 -8.41 -16.57 -11.61
N ASN A 127 -9.38 -16.16 -10.79
CA ASN A 127 -10.70 -16.78 -10.64
C ASN A 127 -10.79 -18.14 -9.92
N VAL A 128 -9.67 -18.78 -9.53
CA VAL A 128 -9.70 -19.91 -8.57
C VAL A 128 -9.68 -19.33 -7.15
N SER A 129 -10.80 -18.72 -6.78
CA SER A 129 -10.96 -18.14 -5.45
C SER A 129 -11.26 -19.26 -4.46
N TYR A 130 -10.36 -19.46 -3.51
CA TYR A 130 -10.57 -20.38 -2.38
C TYR A 130 -11.45 -19.75 -1.29
N ASP A 131 -12.41 -18.94 -1.73
CA ASP A 131 -12.91 -17.80 -0.97
C ASP A 131 -13.54 -18.24 0.34
N THR A 132 -14.48 -19.17 0.30
CA THR A 132 -15.29 -19.47 1.49
C THR A 132 -14.51 -20.22 2.57
N LEU A 133 -13.64 -21.17 2.19
CA LEU A 133 -12.87 -21.97 3.15
C LEU A 133 -11.70 -21.17 3.73
N ILE A 134 -11.01 -20.38 2.91
CA ILE A 134 -9.90 -19.54 3.38
C ILE A 134 -10.43 -18.38 4.22
N LYS A 135 -11.51 -17.70 3.79
CA LYS A 135 -12.15 -16.63 4.58
C LYS A 135 -12.67 -17.09 5.94
N ARG A 136 -12.95 -18.38 6.13
CA ARG A 136 -13.31 -18.95 7.44
C ARG A 136 -12.10 -19.17 8.34
N LYS A 137 -10.94 -19.48 7.78
CA LYS A 137 -9.69 -19.71 8.52
C LYS A 137 -8.96 -18.41 8.85
N ILE A 138 -9.01 -17.43 7.95
CA ILE A 138 -8.38 -16.12 8.13
C ILE A 138 -9.37 -15.16 8.77
N LYS A 139 -9.01 -14.61 9.93
CA LYS A 139 -9.84 -13.64 10.64
C LYS A 139 -9.75 -12.26 9.98
N ARG A 140 -10.88 -11.57 9.87
CA ARG A 140 -10.93 -10.15 9.49
C ARG A 140 -10.24 -9.29 10.55
N LEU A 141 -9.65 -8.19 10.11
CA LEU A 141 -8.95 -7.26 10.98
C LEU A 141 -9.93 -6.23 11.58
N PRO A 142 -9.67 -5.75 12.83
CA PRO A 142 -10.26 -4.51 13.30
C PRO A 142 -9.93 -3.38 12.31
N ASN A 143 -10.91 -2.54 12.00
CA ASN A 143 -10.76 -1.53 10.94
C ASN A 143 -11.32 -0.16 11.31
N VAL A 144 -10.92 0.85 10.55
CA VAL A 144 -11.31 2.26 10.74
C VAL A 144 -12.81 2.46 10.62
N PHE A 145 -13.49 1.70 9.76
CA PHE A 145 -14.93 1.85 9.53
C PHE A 145 -15.74 1.48 10.76
N GLN A 146 -15.41 0.36 11.39
CA GLN A 146 -16.05 -0.06 12.65
C GLN A 146 -15.80 0.94 13.77
N ASN A 147 -14.56 1.46 13.86
CA ASN A 147 -14.17 2.41 14.89
C ASN A 147 -14.88 3.77 14.74
N ILE A 148 -15.02 4.27 13.51
CA ILE A 148 -15.73 5.54 13.24
C ILE A 148 -17.24 5.37 13.44
N LYS A 149 -17.82 4.25 12.99
CA LYS A 149 -19.26 3.98 13.13
C LYS A 149 -19.70 3.79 14.58
N LYS A 150 -18.84 3.26 15.46
CA LYS A 150 -19.12 3.14 16.91
C LYS A 150 -19.41 4.48 17.57
N GLU A 151 -18.77 5.55 17.09
CA GLU A 151 -18.99 6.92 17.56
C GLU A 151 -20.18 7.62 16.86
N GLY A 152 -20.96 6.88 16.06
CA GLY A 152 -22.11 7.42 15.33
C GLY A 152 -21.77 8.19 14.05
N ASN A 153 -20.52 8.18 13.61
CA ASN A 153 -20.07 8.89 12.40
C ASN A 153 -20.14 8.01 11.15
N TYR A 154 -20.23 8.65 9.98
CA TYR A 154 -20.18 7.99 8.68
C TYR A 154 -18.77 7.49 8.37
N ALA A 155 -18.67 6.23 7.92
CA ALA A 155 -17.43 5.66 7.41
C ALA A 155 -17.72 4.88 6.14
N GLY A 156 -17.14 5.31 5.02
CA GLY A 156 -17.36 4.70 3.71
C GLY A 156 -16.11 4.61 2.86
N ILE A 157 -16.20 3.80 1.81
CA ILE A 157 -15.16 3.66 0.79
C ILE A 157 -15.81 3.66 -0.59
N LEU A 158 -15.27 4.46 -1.50
CA LEU A 158 -15.55 4.45 -2.93
C LEU A 158 -14.39 3.77 -3.66
N THR A 159 -14.64 2.61 -4.28
CA THR A 159 -13.59 1.80 -4.92
C THR A 159 -14.05 1.21 -6.26
N GLY A 160 -13.13 0.64 -7.04
CA GLY A 160 -13.48 -0.03 -8.29
C GLY A 160 -14.40 -1.24 -8.04
N SER A 161 -15.46 -1.37 -8.85
CA SER A 161 -16.41 -2.50 -8.75
C SER A 161 -15.74 -3.88 -8.85
N ASN A 162 -14.63 -3.97 -9.59
CA ASN A 162 -13.83 -5.18 -9.77
C ASN A 162 -13.09 -5.64 -8.51
N ILE A 163 -12.82 -4.76 -7.54
CA ILE A 163 -12.06 -5.07 -6.32
C ILE A 163 -12.87 -4.93 -5.04
N ALA A 164 -14.11 -4.43 -5.11
CA ALA A 164 -14.98 -4.25 -3.96
C ALA A 164 -15.23 -5.55 -3.17
N ASN A 165 -15.18 -6.70 -3.85
CA ASN A 165 -15.40 -8.03 -3.25
C ASN A 165 -14.13 -8.89 -3.21
N SER A 166 -12.94 -8.30 -3.40
CA SER A 166 -11.67 -9.03 -3.37
C SER A 166 -11.37 -9.63 -1.98
N GLY A 167 -10.37 -10.52 -1.93
CA GLY A 167 -9.90 -11.13 -0.69
C GLY A 167 -9.41 -10.09 0.32
N LEU A 168 -8.63 -9.12 -0.15
CA LEU A 168 -8.14 -8.01 0.67
C LEU A 168 -9.29 -7.15 1.21
N SER A 169 -10.23 -6.74 0.34
CA SER A 169 -11.40 -5.92 0.74
C SER A 169 -12.23 -6.63 1.81
N PHE A 170 -12.41 -7.94 1.70
CA PHE A 170 -13.10 -8.74 2.71
C PHE A 170 -12.43 -8.67 4.09
N LEU A 171 -11.08 -8.65 4.16
CA LEU A 171 -10.36 -8.61 5.43
C LEU A 171 -10.44 -7.26 6.14
N ILE A 172 -10.43 -6.16 5.38
CA ILE A 172 -10.14 -4.83 5.94
C ILE A 172 -11.32 -3.85 5.88
N GLN A 173 -12.38 -4.15 5.13
CA GLN A 173 -13.51 -3.22 4.91
C GLN A 173 -14.81 -3.66 5.58
N LYS A 174 -14.74 -4.50 6.63
CA LYS A 174 -15.93 -4.95 7.34
C LYS A 174 -16.72 -3.75 7.89
N ASP A 175 -18.02 -3.76 7.63
CA ASP A 175 -18.98 -2.73 8.04
C ASP A 175 -18.75 -1.36 7.38
N ALA A 176 -17.91 -1.24 6.34
CA ALA A 176 -17.82 -0.01 5.55
C ALA A 176 -19.10 0.25 4.75
N ASN A 177 -19.46 1.53 4.56
CA ASN A 177 -20.41 1.90 3.51
C ASN A 177 -19.68 1.87 2.15
N VAL A 178 -19.80 0.75 1.43
CA VAL A 178 -19.10 0.54 0.16
C VAL A 178 -19.89 1.15 -0.99
N LEU A 179 -19.25 2.06 -1.72
CA LEU A 179 -19.67 2.61 -2.99
C LEU A 179 -18.71 2.09 -4.06
N THR A 180 -19.22 1.83 -5.26
CA THR A 180 -18.40 1.33 -6.36
C THR A 180 -18.55 2.16 -7.61
N TYR A 181 -17.45 2.37 -8.33
CA TYR A 181 -17.46 2.95 -9.67
C TYR A 181 -17.04 1.93 -10.73
N TYR A 182 -17.41 2.19 -11.98
CA TYR A 182 -17.02 1.39 -13.14
C TYR A 182 -15.95 2.05 -14.01
N THR A 183 -15.97 3.38 -14.08
CA THR A 183 -15.05 4.17 -14.91
C THR A 183 -14.58 5.42 -14.15
N LEU A 184 -13.56 6.09 -14.69
CA LEU A 184 -13.04 7.32 -14.12
C LEU A 184 -14.10 8.44 -14.07
N GLY A 185 -14.92 8.59 -15.11
CA GLY A 185 -16.02 9.56 -15.13
C GLY A 185 -17.10 9.28 -14.09
N ASP A 186 -17.44 8.01 -13.89
CA ASP A 186 -18.37 7.56 -12.83
C ASP A 186 -17.81 7.85 -11.43
N MET A 187 -16.51 7.61 -11.22
CA MET A 187 -15.83 7.97 -9.98
C MET A 187 -15.93 9.47 -9.69
N PHE A 188 -15.67 10.33 -10.68
CA PHE A 188 -15.78 11.78 -10.50
C PHE A 188 -17.21 12.22 -10.17
N ALA A 189 -18.22 11.66 -10.84
CA ALA A 189 -19.63 11.95 -10.53
C ALA A 189 -20.01 11.52 -9.11
N LEU A 190 -19.49 10.39 -8.63
CA LEU A 190 -19.70 9.93 -7.26
C LEU A 190 -18.96 10.77 -6.22
N ILE A 191 -17.74 11.24 -6.52
CA ILE A 191 -17.03 12.21 -5.67
C ILE A 191 -17.83 13.51 -5.58
N GLU A 192 -18.28 14.05 -6.72
CA GLU A 192 -19.11 15.26 -6.79
C GLU A 192 -20.37 15.15 -5.92
N LYS A 193 -21.10 14.03 -6.07
CA LYS A 193 -22.28 13.75 -5.25
C LYS A 193 -21.97 13.72 -3.75
N ASN A 194 -20.84 13.15 -3.34
CA ASN A 194 -20.46 13.07 -1.92
C ASN A 194 -19.89 14.39 -1.37
N LEU A 195 -19.30 15.23 -2.22
CA LEU A 195 -18.93 16.61 -1.86
C LEU A 195 -20.16 17.44 -1.49
N GLN A 196 -21.29 17.22 -2.16
CA GLN A 196 -22.56 17.91 -1.86
C GLN A 196 -23.37 17.27 -0.72
N ARG A 197 -23.12 15.99 -0.41
CA ARG A 197 -23.87 15.27 0.63
C ARG A 197 -23.45 15.71 2.04
N GLU A 198 -24.42 15.98 2.89
CA GLU A 198 -24.19 16.19 4.32
C GLU A 198 -23.94 14.87 5.05
N PHE A 199 -22.80 14.78 5.74
CA PHE A 199 -22.50 13.74 6.72
C PHE A 199 -21.34 14.19 7.61
N LYS A 200 -21.27 13.62 8.81
CA LYS A 200 -20.10 13.74 9.69
C LYS A 200 -19.30 12.44 9.65
N GLY A 201 -18.01 12.50 9.33
CA GLY A 201 -17.12 11.33 9.25
C GLY A 201 -16.21 11.31 8.04
N VAL A 202 -15.86 10.11 7.58
CA VAL A 202 -14.79 9.89 6.57
C VAL A 202 -15.30 9.07 5.38
N LEU A 203 -14.96 9.52 4.17
CA LEU A 203 -15.07 8.74 2.94
C LEU A 203 -13.69 8.54 2.32
N PHE A 204 -13.24 7.29 2.25
CA PHE A 204 -12.06 6.94 1.46
C PHE A 204 -12.47 6.75 -0.01
N VAL A 205 -11.60 7.13 -0.94
CA VAL A 205 -11.74 6.89 -2.38
C VAL A 205 -10.45 6.24 -2.84
N TYR A 206 -10.52 5.12 -3.54
CA TYR A 206 -9.33 4.42 -4.03
C TYR A 206 -9.35 4.27 -5.56
N TYR A 207 -8.25 4.67 -6.21
CA TYR A 207 -8.05 4.56 -7.66
C TYR A 207 -6.79 3.77 -7.99
N GLY A 208 -6.97 2.51 -8.41
CA GLY A 208 -5.88 1.56 -8.69
C GLY A 208 -5.38 1.51 -10.14
N MET A 209 -6.01 2.20 -11.09
CA MET A 209 -5.65 2.05 -12.51
C MET A 209 -4.29 2.68 -12.87
N LEU A 210 -3.85 3.69 -12.11
CA LEU A 210 -2.57 4.36 -12.34
C LEU A 210 -1.39 3.41 -12.08
N ASP A 211 -1.45 2.64 -11.00
CA ASP A 211 -0.51 1.57 -10.70
C ASP A 211 -0.44 0.52 -11.82
N GLY A 212 -1.60 -0.02 -12.22
CA GLY A 212 -1.67 -0.99 -13.32
C GLY A 212 -1.10 -0.47 -14.64
N LEU A 213 -1.22 0.83 -14.92
CA LEU A 213 -0.60 1.47 -16.08
C LEU A 213 0.92 1.57 -15.91
N GLY A 214 1.38 1.97 -14.73
CA GLY A 214 2.81 2.10 -14.43
C GLY A 214 3.53 0.75 -14.38
N HIS A 215 2.88 -0.32 -13.92
CA HIS A 215 3.38 -1.69 -14.05
C HIS A 215 3.56 -2.08 -15.53
N LYS A 216 2.56 -1.81 -16.39
CA LYS A 216 2.58 -2.23 -17.80
C LYS A 216 3.50 -1.41 -18.70
N LYS A 217 3.61 -0.11 -18.42
CA LYS A 217 4.30 0.86 -19.30
C LYS A 217 5.47 1.55 -18.64
N GLY A 218 5.62 1.42 -17.33
CA GLY A 218 6.62 2.13 -16.54
C GLY A 218 6.11 3.49 -16.03
N PRO A 219 6.52 3.91 -14.81
CA PRO A 219 6.12 5.19 -14.23
C PRO A 219 6.69 6.41 -14.98
N ASP A 220 7.71 6.21 -15.83
CA ASP A 220 8.31 7.26 -16.66
C ASP A 220 7.72 7.33 -18.08
N SER A 221 6.73 6.49 -18.39
CA SER A 221 6.07 6.53 -19.68
C SER A 221 5.19 7.77 -19.87
N HIS A 222 5.07 8.23 -21.12
CA HIS A 222 4.18 9.33 -21.46
C HIS A 222 2.71 9.03 -21.10
N SER A 223 2.28 7.77 -21.27
CA SER A 223 0.92 7.35 -20.90
C SER A 223 0.67 7.51 -19.40
N TYR A 224 1.61 7.09 -18.55
CA TYR A 224 1.50 7.27 -17.10
C TYR A 224 1.45 8.76 -16.73
N GLU A 225 2.34 9.58 -17.30
CA GLU A 225 2.37 11.02 -17.03
C GLU A 225 1.03 11.68 -17.42
N LYS A 226 0.47 11.32 -18.58
CA LYS A 226 -0.80 11.88 -19.06
C LYS A 226 -2.00 11.49 -18.20
N GLU A 227 -2.08 10.22 -17.81
CA GLU A 227 -3.14 9.73 -16.93
C GLU A 227 -3.10 10.43 -15.56
N ALA A 228 -1.91 10.49 -14.94
CA ALA A 228 -1.73 11.17 -13.66
C ALA A 228 -2.01 12.68 -13.75
N GLU A 229 -1.53 13.35 -14.80
CA GLU A 229 -1.79 14.77 -15.05
C GLU A 229 -3.28 15.05 -15.21
N TYR A 230 -3.98 14.23 -16.00
CA TYR A 230 -5.43 14.36 -16.20
C TYR A 230 -6.19 14.16 -14.90
N LEU A 231 -5.96 13.05 -14.21
CA LEU A 231 -6.61 12.72 -12.94
C LEU A 231 -6.46 13.84 -11.91
N LEU A 232 -5.25 14.34 -11.71
CA LEU A 232 -4.98 15.37 -10.71
C LEU A 232 -5.59 16.73 -11.08
N LYS A 233 -5.61 17.12 -12.36
CA LYS A 233 -6.26 18.36 -12.81
C LYS A 233 -7.76 18.30 -12.60
N GLU A 234 -8.40 17.22 -13.04
CA GLU A 234 -9.84 17.02 -12.89
C GLU A 234 -10.25 17.01 -11.41
N LEU A 235 -9.49 16.32 -10.54
CA LEU A 235 -9.73 16.35 -9.10
C LEU A 235 -9.58 17.77 -8.53
N LYS A 236 -8.52 18.50 -8.90
CA LYS A 236 -8.30 19.87 -8.45
C LYS A 236 -9.47 20.79 -8.84
N GLU A 237 -9.89 20.73 -10.10
CA GLU A 237 -11.00 21.53 -10.61
C GLU A 237 -12.32 21.14 -9.95
N LEU A 238 -12.62 19.83 -9.89
CA LEU A 238 -13.83 19.31 -9.26
C LEU A 238 -13.93 19.75 -7.79
N ILE A 239 -12.91 19.48 -6.98
CA ILE A 239 -12.91 19.82 -5.55
C ILE A 239 -12.93 21.35 -5.37
N GLY A 240 -12.23 22.09 -6.23
CA GLY A 240 -12.22 23.56 -6.23
C GLY A 240 -13.60 24.20 -6.40
N ARG A 241 -14.55 23.53 -7.05
CA ARG A 241 -15.94 24.00 -7.20
C ARG A 241 -16.78 23.87 -5.92
N TYR A 242 -16.36 23.03 -4.96
CA TYR A 242 -17.14 22.69 -3.76
C TYR A 242 -16.43 23.06 -2.45
N LYS A 243 -15.64 24.12 -2.43
CA LYS A 243 -14.93 24.58 -1.23
C LYS A 243 -15.91 24.94 -0.10
N ASN A 244 -15.88 24.18 0.97
CA ASN A 244 -16.66 24.39 2.19
C ASN A 244 -15.72 24.20 3.40
N LYS A 245 -15.79 25.09 4.39
CA LYS A 245 -14.97 24.97 5.63
C LYS A 245 -15.23 23.66 6.38
N ASN A 246 -16.44 23.12 6.28
CA ASN A 246 -16.83 21.88 6.97
C ASN A 246 -16.38 20.61 6.22
N THR A 247 -15.78 20.75 5.03
CA THR A 247 -15.30 19.62 4.20
C THR A 247 -13.80 19.77 3.94
N LYS A 248 -13.04 18.72 4.22
CA LYS A 248 -11.62 18.64 3.87
C LYS A 248 -11.35 17.49 2.94
N VAL A 249 -10.56 17.76 1.91
CA VAL A 249 -10.17 16.72 0.95
C VAL A 249 -8.66 16.54 0.99
N PHE A 250 -8.25 15.30 1.20
CA PHE A 250 -6.87 14.88 1.09
C PHE A 250 -6.69 14.03 -0.16
N ILE A 251 -5.64 14.31 -0.95
CA ILE A 251 -5.24 13.44 -2.06
C ILE A 251 -3.85 12.89 -1.74
N THR A 252 -3.71 11.57 -1.79
CA THR A 252 -2.50 10.84 -1.37
C THR A 252 -2.34 9.55 -2.17
N ALA A 253 -1.39 8.71 -1.78
CA ALA A 253 -1.12 7.41 -2.38
C ALA A 253 -0.73 6.39 -1.31
N ASP A 254 -0.80 5.12 -1.66
CA ASP A 254 -0.27 4.03 -0.86
C ASP A 254 1.25 3.88 -1.00
N HIS A 255 1.80 3.98 -2.20
CA HIS A 255 3.22 4.00 -2.49
C HIS A 255 3.52 4.76 -3.79
N GLY A 256 4.80 4.85 -4.14
CA GLY A 256 5.22 5.18 -5.50
C GLY A 256 5.76 3.96 -6.25
N MET A 257 6.57 4.18 -7.28
CA MET A 257 7.07 3.11 -8.14
C MET A 257 8.33 3.55 -8.89
N VAL A 258 9.19 2.58 -9.19
CA VAL A 258 10.43 2.77 -9.95
C VAL A 258 10.33 2.10 -11.32
N GLN A 259 10.87 2.77 -12.34
CA GLN A 259 11.09 2.18 -13.66
C GLN A 259 12.17 1.10 -13.57
N ILE A 260 11.91 -0.09 -14.11
CA ILE A 260 12.85 -1.21 -14.13
C ILE A 260 13.36 -1.41 -15.56
N PRO A 261 14.62 -1.05 -15.86
CA PRO A 261 15.27 -1.44 -17.09
C PRO A 261 15.33 -2.96 -17.23
N ARG A 262 15.21 -3.48 -18.46
CA ARG A 262 15.14 -4.93 -18.71
C ARG A 262 16.42 -5.64 -18.23
N GLU A 263 17.56 -4.99 -18.40
CA GLU A 263 18.89 -5.42 -17.97
C GLU A 263 19.06 -5.47 -16.44
N ASN A 264 18.25 -4.69 -15.71
CA ASN A 264 18.28 -4.62 -14.25
C ASN A 264 17.22 -5.51 -13.60
N ASN A 265 16.35 -6.15 -14.40
CA ASN A 265 15.44 -7.18 -13.95
C ASN A 265 16.11 -8.57 -13.96
N VAL A 266 16.52 -9.03 -12.76
CA VAL A 266 17.21 -10.31 -12.57
C VAL A 266 16.18 -11.41 -12.33
N TYR A 267 16.09 -12.37 -13.24
CA TYR A 267 15.22 -13.54 -13.06
C TYR A 267 15.90 -14.55 -12.14
N ILE A 268 15.18 -14.95 -11.09
CA ILE A 268 15.62 -15.99 -10.16
C ILE A 268 14.68 -17.19 -10.15
N GLY A 269 15.24 -18.39 -10.04
CA GLY A 269 14.49 -19.64 -10.09
C GLY A 269 15.18 -20.79 -9.37
N ASP A 270 15.54 -21.83 -10.12
CA ASP A 270 16.07 -23.09 -9.59
C ASP A 270 17.41 -22.91 -8.84
N GLU A 271 18.23 -21.96 -9.26
CA GLU A 271 19.51 -21.66 -8.63
C GLU A 271 19.36 -21.10 -7.22
N VAL A 272 18.24 -20.42 -6.92
CA VAL A 272 17.89 -19.98 -5.57
C VAL A 272 17.08 -21.06 -4.83
N ARG A 273 16.20 -21.79 -5.53
CA ARG A 273 15.31 -22.83 -4.97
C ARG A 273 16.04 -23.88 -4.13
N LYS A 274 17.28 -24.25 -4.49
CA LYS A 274 18.07 -25.23 -3.73
C LYS A 274 18.29 -24.81 -2.26
N PHE A 275 18.27 -23.51 -1.96
CA PHE A 275 18.44 -22.95 -0.62
C PHE A 275 17.12 -22.77 0.15
N LEU A 276 15.98 -22.77 -0.55
CA LEU A 276 14.69 -22.37 0.02
C LEU A 276 13.77 -23.55 0.32
N ARG A 277 13.01 -23.47 1.42
CA ARG A 277 11.95 -24.44 1.78
C ARG A 277 10.62 -24.15 1.08
N LEU A 278 10.39 -22.90 0.70
CA LEU A 278 9.22 -22.41 -0.02
C LEU A 278 9.70 -21.49 -1.15
N PRO A 279 8.90 -21.28 -2.22
CA PRO A 279 9.14 -20.16 -3.12
C PRO A 279 9.30 -18.83 -2.35
N PRO A 280 10.08 -17.87 -2.86
CA PRO A 280 10.06 -16.51 -2.34
C PRO A 280 8.61 -15.99 -2.26
N THR A 281 8.35 -15.05 -1.36
CA THR A 281 7.09 -14.31 -1.30
C THR A 281 7.39 -12.81 -1.20
N GLY A 282 6.37 -11.95 -1.17
CA GLY A 282 6.49 -10.49 -1.16
C GLY A 282 6.24 -9.91 -2.55
N GLU A 283 7.15 -9.04 -2.97
CA GLU A 283 7.21 -8.31 -4.24
C GLU A 283 8.50 -8.65 -5.01
N MET A 284 8.59 -8.23 -6.27
CA MET A 284 9.83 -8.41 -7.05
C MET A 284 10.96 -7.46 -6.62
N ARG A 285 10.62 -6.35 -5.95
CA ARG A 285 11.62 -5.46 -5.35
C ARG A 285 11.88 -5.72 -3.87
N MET A 286 11.05 -6.54 -3.21
CA MET A 286 11.24 -6.96 -1.83
C MET A 286 10.76 -8.39 -1.65
N MET A 287 11.65 -9.33 -1.37
CA MET A 287 11.30 -10.74 -1.18
C MET A 287 11.54 -11.23 0.24
N TYR A 288 10.58 -11.99 0.77
CA TYR A 288 10.80 -12.87 1.91
C TYR A 288 11.34 -14.22 1.43
N LEU A 289 12.46 -14.62 2.00
CA LEU A 289 13.15 -15.87 1.66
C LEU A 289 13.05 -16.85 2.83
N TYR A 290 12.48 -18.02 2.55
CA TYR A 290 12.26 -19.08 3.52
C TYR A 290 13.35 -20.13 3.35
N LEU A 291 14.30 -20.21 4.27
CA LEU A 291 15.51 -21.00 4.11
C LEU A 291 15.31 -22.46 4.56
N LYS A 292 16.02 -23.37 3.90
CA LYS A 292 16.33 -24.68 4.49
C LYS A 292 17.35 -24.51 5.61
N SER A 293 17.35 -25.44 6.56
CA SER A 293 18.33 -25.45 7.66
C SER A 293 19.77 -25.32 7.17
N ASN A 294 20.56 -24.48 7.82
CA ASN A 294 21.98 -24.24 7.54
C ASN A 294 22.30 -23.68 6.13
N LYS A 295 21.31 -23.14 5.40
CA LYS A 295 21.54 -22.53 4.07
C LYS A 295 21.76 -21.02 4.05
N LYS A 296 21.57 -20.33 5.19
CA LYS A 296 21.69 -18.86 5.30
C LYS A 296 23.02 -18.32 4.80
N LYS A 297 24.15 -18.89 5.24
CA LYS A 297 25.49 -18.45 4.83
C LYS A 297 25.71 -18.64 3.32
N GLN A 298 25.40 -19.84 2.81
CA GLN A 298 25.59 -20.17 1.39
C GLN A 298 24.72 -19.31 0.46
N LEU A 299 23.50 -18.97 0.88
CA LEU A 299 22.63 -18.08 0.12
C LEU A 299 23.20 -16.65 0.08
N LYS A 300 23.67 -16.13 1.22
CA LYS A 300 24.29 -14.80 1.27
C LYS A 300 25.51 -14.72 0.36
N GLU A 301 26.41 -15.72 0.43
CA GLU A 301 27.57 -15.83 -0.45
C GLU A 301 27.16 -15.86 -1.93
N PHE A 302 26.20 -16.71 -2.29
CA PHE A 302 25.69 -16.80 -3.66
C PHE A 302 25.16 -15.46 -4.19
N PHE A 303 24.37 -14.75 -3.38
CA PHE A 303 23.80 -13.47 -3.77
C PHE A 303 24.87 -12.38 -3.87
N THR A 304 25.80 -12.32 -2.92
CA THR A 304 26.92 -11.38 -2.95
C THR A 304 27.80 -11.62 -4.19
N GLU A 305 28.20 -12.86 -4.47
CA GLU A 305 29.06 -13.19 -5.63
C GLU A 305 28.42 -12.81 -6.98
N LYS A 306 27.11 -12.97 -7.12
CA LYS A 306 26.43 -12.76 -8.41
C LYS A 306 25.85 -11.37 -8.61
N PHE A 307 25.41 -10.73 -7.53
CA PHE A 307 24.53 -9.55 -7.59
C PHE A 307 24.99 -8.44 -6.64
N GLU A 308 26.28 -8.39 -6.32
CA GLU A 308 26.87 -7.38 -5.44
C GLU A 308 26.38 -5.97 -5.77
N GLY A 309 26.02 -5.20 -4.75
CA GLY A 309 25.56 -3.82 -4.87
C GLY A 309 24.11 -3.65 -5.34
N ARG A 310 23.42 -4.70 -5.78
CA ARG A 310 22.04 -4.61 -6.32
C ARG A 310 20.93 -4.81 -5.29
N PHE A 311 21.28 -5.30 -4.10
CA PHE A 311 20.32 -5.65 -3.05
C PHE A 311 20.93 -5.43 -1.65
N ASP A 312 20.09 -5.55 -0.64
CA ASP A 312 20.43 -5.82 0.76
C ASP A 312 19.73 -7.11 1.22
N LEU A 313 20.44 -7.96 1.98
CA LEU A 313 19.89 -9.18 2.59
C LEU A 313 19.90 -9.04 4.11
N ILE A 314 18.73 -8.74 4.68
CA ILE A 314 18.55 -8.48 6.11
C ILE A 314 17.97 -9.73 6.78
N ASP A 315 18.36 -10.03 8.02
CA ASP A 315 17.63 -11.01 8.81
C ASP A 315 16.22 -10.49 9.10
N SER A 316 15.19 -11.31 8.87
CA SER A 316 13.81 -10.83 9.01
C SER A 316 13.46 -10.43 10.46
N ARG A 317 14.06 -11.08 11.46
CA ARG A 317 13.85 -10.73 12.88
C ARG A 317 14.60 -9.45 13.24
N GLU A 318 15.77 -9.23 12.64
CA GLU A 318 16.51 -7.97 12.75
C GLU A 318 15.68 -6.83 12.15
N ALA A 319 15.19 -6.98 10.91
CA ALA A 319 14.30 -6.01 10.26
C ALA A 319 13.05 -5.70 11.10
N LEU A 320 12.45 -6.71 11.73
CA LEU A 320 11.33 -6.51 12.65
C LEU A 320 11.75 -5.70 13.88
N SER A 321 12.83 -6.09 14.56
CA SER A 321 13.30 -5.41 15.77
C SER A 321 13.77 -3.97 15.52
N GLU A 322 14.23 -3.69 14.30
CA GLU A 322 14.69 -2.37 13.87
C GLU A 322 13.55 -1.43 13.42
N GLY A 323 12.29 -1.90 13.47
CA GLY A 323 11.11 -1.10 13.20
C GLY A 323 10.77 -0.92 11.73
N TYR A 324 11.32 -1.73 10.81
CA TYR A 324 10.97 -1.63 9.37
C TYR A 324 9.46 -1.80 9.17
N PHE A 325 8.87 -2.81 9.80
CA PHE A 325 7.43 -3.11 9.74
C PHE A 325 6.57 -2.26 10.70
N GLY A 326 7.16 -1.23 11.33
CA GLY A 326 6.49 -0.34 12.28
C GLY A 326 6.57 -0.78 13.74
N ILE A 327 5.72 -0.19 14.56
CA ILE A 327 5.67 -0.35 16.02
C ILE A 327 4.32 -0.90 16.49
N GLY A 328 4.19 -1.25 17.76
CA GLY A 328 2.94 -1.76 18.33
C GLY A 328 2.89 -3.27 18.49
N LYS A 329 1.69 -3.83 18.65
CA LYS A 329 1.53 -5.24 19.05
C LYS A 329 1.73 -6.19 17.87
N LEU A 330 2.80 -6.97 17.91
CA LEU A 330 3.10 -7.98 16.89
C LEU A 330 1.91 -8.91 16.62
N HIS A 331 1.49 -8.99 15.36
CA HIS A 331 0.51 -9.98 14.90
C HIS A 331 1.10 -11.39 15.08
N PRO A 332 0.33 -12.39 15.56
CA PRO A 332 0.85 -13.73 15.84
C PRO A 332 1.59 -14.38 14.66
N GLU A 333 1.16 -14.09 13.44
CA GLU A 333 1.70 -14.67 12.20
C GLU A 333 2.79 -13.84 11.53
N THR A 334 3.10 -12.62 12.00
CA THR A 334 4.08 -11.74 11.34
C THR A 334 5.43 -12.43 11.16
N ILE A 335 5.94 -13.12 12.19
CA ILE A 335 7.21 -13.85 12.13
C ILE A 335 7.19 -14.96 11.06
N ASN A 336 6.06 -15.65 10.92
CA ASN A 336 5.93 -16.72 9.93
C ASN A 336 5.85 -16.19 8.49
N ARG A 337 5.35 -14.96 8.32
CA ARG A 337 5.08 -14.32 7.03
C ARG A 337 6.30 -13.59 6.45
N ILE A 338 7.27 -13.20 7.28
CA ILE A 338 8.47 -12.47 6.85
C ILE A 338 9.66 -13.36 6.51
N GLY A 339 9.51 -14.69 6.58
CA GLY A 339 10.57 -15.64 6.29
C GLY A 339 11.80 -15.51 7.20
N ASP A 340 12.95 -15.95 6.71
CA ASP A 340 14.22 -15.94 7.44
C ASP A 340 15.14 -14.79 7.01
N LEU A 341 15.06 -14.38 5.74
CA LEU A 341 15.73 -13.20 5.22
C LEU A 341 14.75 -12.33 4.42
N VAL A 342 14.96 -11.02 4.47
CA VAL A 342 14.33 -10.04 3.59
C VAL A 342 15.37 -9.58 2.57
N LEU A 343 15.10 -9.84 1.29
CA LEU A 343 15.85 -9.28 0.18
C LEU A 343 15.19 -7.97 -0.22
N VAL A 344 15.93 -6.87 -0.20
CA VAL A 344 15.46 -5.54 -0.59
C VAL A 344 16.29 -5.05 -1.76
N SER A 345 15.65 -4.78 -2.90
CA SER A 345 16.34 -4.34 -4.13
C SER A 345 16.75 -2.88 -4.03
N LYS A 346 17.93 -2.54 -4.56
CA LYS A 346 18.45 -1.17 -4.60
C LYS A 346 18.15 -0.51 -5.94
N GLN A 347 18.10 0.82 -5.95
CA GLN A 347 18.02 1.62 -7.18
C GLN A 347 16.86 1.15 -8.08
N ASP A 348 17.12 0.86 -9.34
CA ASP A 348 16.18 0.37 -10.36
C ASP A 348 16.31 -1.14 -10.62
N TYR A 349 16.96 -1.89 -9.72
CA TYR A 349 17.03 -3.34 -9.80
C TYR A 349 15.74 -3.99 -9.28
N ALA A 350 15.44 -5.17 -9.82
CA ALA A 350 14.43 -6.08 -9.31
C ALA A 350 14.91 -7.52 -9.42
N PHE A 351 14.40 -8.38 -8.53
CA PHE A 351 14.57 -9.82 -8.61
C PHE A 351 13.22 -10.44 -8.91
N THR A 352 13.06 -11.03 -10.09
CA THR A 352 11.78 -11.59 -10.52
C THR A 352 11.77 -13.10 -10.33
N TYR A 353 10.82 -13.59 -9.54
CA TYR A 353 10.51 -15.02 -9.44
C TYR A 353 9.23 -15.30 -10.22
N LEU A 354 9.30 -16.20 -11.20
CA LEU A 354 8.16 -16.55 -12.04
C LEU A 354 7.32 -17.64 -11.36
N TYR A 355 6.12 -17.30 -10.87
CA TYR A 355 5.24 -18.29 -10.27
C TYR A 355 4.45 -19.04 -11.35
N THR A 356 3.78 -18.29 -12.22
CA THR A 356 2.97 -18.83 -13.33
C THR A 356 3.09 -18.03 -14.64
N GLY A 357 3.88 -16.94 -14.64
CA GLY A 357 4.18 -16.13 -15.83
C GLY A 357 3.42 -14.80 -15.89
N GLY A 358 3.99 -13.81 -16.59
CA GLY A 358 3.47 -12.44 -16.69
C GLY A 358 4.24 -11.42 -15.85
N GLU A 359 4.94 -11.86 -14.80
CA GLU A 359 5.80 -11.00 -13.97
C GLU A 359 7.00 -10.46 -14.77
N ASP A 360 7.37 -11.14 -15.86
CA ASP A 360 8.42 -10.76 -16.80
C ASP A 360 8.09 -9.51 -17.65
N LYS A 361 6.82 -9.11 -17.68
CA LYS A 361 6.32 -8.01 -18.52
C LYS A 361 6.23 -6.67 -17.78
N LEU A 362 6.51 -6.67 -16.48
CA LEU A 362 6.42 -5.47 -15.65
C LEU A 362 7.60 -4.53 -15.95
N GLN A 363 7.27 -3.30 -16.32
CA GLN A 363 8.23 -2.23 -16.60
C GLN A 363 8.38 -1.26 -15.43
N GLY A 364 7.36 -1.14 -14.59
CA GLY A 364 7.43 -0.47 -13.30
C GLY A 364 7.25 -1.50 -12.18
N MET A 365 7.97 -1.35 -11.08
CA MET A 365 7.80 -2.18 -9.89
C MET A 365 8.00 -1.36 -8.61
N HIS A 366 7.36 -1.81 -7.53
CA HIS A 366 7.46 -1.23 -6.18
C HIS A 366 7.65 -2.35 -5.14
N GLY A 367 7.70 -2.00 -3.85
CA GLY A 367 7.86 -2.93 -2.71
C GLY A 367 9.10 -2.69 -1.86
N SER A 368 10.10 -1.98 -2.40
CA SER A 368 11.37 -1.65 -1.73
C SER A 368 11.31 -0.28 -1.02
N LEU A 369 12.46 0.26 -0.65
CA LEU A 369 12.65 1.42 0.21
C LEU A 369 13.39 2.56 -0.51
N THR A 370 13.28 2.64 -1.84
CA THR A 370 13.76 3.85 -2.53
C THR A 370 12.84 5.03 -2.26
N ASP A 371 13.37 6.25 -2.33
CA ASP A 371 12.57 7.46 -2.11
C ASP A 371 11.36 7.53 -3.07
N ASP A 372 11.50 7.02 -4.29
CA ASP A 372 10.44 6.99 -5.31
C ASP A 372 9.32 5.98 -5.00
N GLU A 373 9.57 4.99 -4.14
CA GLU A 373 8.58 4.02 -3.66
C GLU A 373 8.00 4.42 -2.31
N LEU A 374 8.86 4.86 -1.39
CA LEU A 374 8.51 5.08 0.01
C LEU A 374 7.73 6.36 0.23
N TYR A 375 8.05 7.46 -0.48
CA TYR A 375 7.40 8.73 -0.22
C TYR A 375 6.21 8.99 -1.14
N VAL A 376 5.12 9.45 -0.55
CA VAL A 376 3.87 9.78 -1.23
C VAL A 376 3.43 11.21 -0.88
N PRO A 377 2.68 11.90 -1.75
CA PRO A 377 2.15 13.21 -1.41
C PRO A 377 0.98 13.09 -0.43
N LEU A 378 0.77 14.12 0.38
CA LEU A 378 -0.51 14.42 1.03
C LEU A 378 -0.90 15.84 0.65
N ILE A 379 -1.71 15.96 -0.39
CA ILE A 379 -2.25 17.22 -0.89
C ILE A 379 -3.46 17.57 -0.04
N ILE A 380 -3.57 18.84 0.37
CA ILE A 380 -4.61 19.32 1.28
C ILE A 380 -5.44 20.40 0.56
N ILE A 381 -6.75 20.20 0.46
CA ILE A 381 -7.68 21.09 -0.25
C ILE A 381 -8.85 21.50 0.63
#